data_AF-A0A3C2BD95-F1
#
_entry.id   AF-A0A3C2BD95-F1
#
_cell.length_a   1.000
_cell.length_b   1.000
_cell.length_c   1.000
_cell.angle_alpha   90.00
_cell.angle_beta   90.00
_cell.angle_gamma   90.00
#
_symmetry.space_group_name_H-M   'P 1'
#
loop_
_entity.id
_entity.type
_entity.pdbx_description
1 polymer ?
#
loop_
_entity_poly.entity_id
_entity_poly.type
_entity_poly.pdbx_seq_one_letter_code
_entity_poly.pdbx_strand_id
1 'polypeptide(L)'
;MEDNNKKKSPNNDDKISVGEQSVFDTLKEQHKQRKHEQLEFESQMTRQIAEENQKQRLAYEKKLQQDKIELLKMKQNKFDDNNNNSSEEQEEAVERTIGQKISSFFYLNKWWLGLFAMFALIAGFLIYDFATKKNPDTVILFFYENDDMDKLALRDYIEPFCEDFNDDGKIIPDVYYIPYTGDDAKDYSSGTSTKLMAEMQTDEAMIVICNKKCDDVISPEYNLVNLEELYPDNPNVKKYGFYLKDTKFAEKIGYSGTVDDDVYIGIRKPADMAWASQKDMQKAYDESIIVLDRIIKDLT
;
A
#
# COMPACT_ATOMS: atom_id res chain seq x y z
N MET A 1 108.17 -8.34 -10.10
CA MET A 1 107.99 -8.58 -11.54
C MET A 1 107.12 -9.81 -11.66
N GLU A 2 105.98 -9.66 -12.36
CA GLU A 2 105.23 -10.70 -13.12
C GLU A 2 104.75 -11.96 -12.37
N ASP A 3 103.61 -12.57 -12.64
CA ASP A 3 102.41 -12.21 -13.41
C ASP A 3 101.35 -13.30 -13.06
N ASN A 4 100.09 -12.87 -13.00
CA ASN A 4 98.91 -13.54 -13.57
C ASN A 4 98.64 -15.07 -13.49
N ASN A 5 97.51 -15.39 -12.81
CA ASN A 5 96.23 -15.85 -13.43
C ASN A 5 95.71 -17.30 -13.21
N LYS A 6 94.37 -17.33 -13.00
CA LYS A 6 93.33 -18.35 -13.28
C LYS A 6 92.89 -19.40 -12.23
N LYS A 7 91.82 -19.03 -11.50
CA LYS A 7 90.44 -19.63 -11.43
C LYS A 7 90.26 -21.16 -11.62
N LYS A 8 89.60 -21.84 -10.65
CA LYS A 8 88.12 -22.12 -10.58
C LYS A 8 87.75 -23.05 -9.39
N SER A 9 86.58 -22.80 -8.81
CA SER A 9 85.89 -23.51 -7.69
C SER A 9 85.17 -24.80 -8.16
N PRO A 10 84.75 -25.74 -7.27
CA PRO A 10 83.41 -25.74 -6.62
C PRO A 10 83.44 -26.38 -5.20
N ASN A 11 82.38 -26.68 -4.44
CA ASN A 11 81.11 -26.05 -4.04
C ASN A 11 80.55 -26.97 -2.89
N ASN A 12 79.67 -26.41 -2.04
CA ASN A 12 78.66 -27.04 -1.16
C ASN A 12 78.95 -27.54 0.29
N ASP A 13 78.18 -26.91 1.20
CA ASP A 13 77.33 -27.40 2.31
C ASP A 13 77.93 -27.94 3.63
N ASP A 14 77.78 -27.19 4.75
CA ASP A 14 76.71 -27.42 5.76
C ASP A 14 76.78 -26.47 7.01
N LYS A 15 75.62 -25.87 7.33
CA LYS A 15 75.00 -25.47 8.63
C LYS A 15 75.68 -24.62 9.72
N ILE A 16 74.93 -23.60 10.17
CA ILE A 16 74.87 -23.09 11.57
C ILE A 16 73.39 -22.92 11.98
N SER A 17 73.10 -23.23 13.25
CA SER A 17 71.77 -23.26 13.87
C SER A 17 71.60 -22.24 15.01
N VAL A 18 70.32 -21.88 15.25
CA VAL A 18 69.67 -21.30 16.45
C VAL A 18 69.85 -19.81 16.74
N GLY A 19 68.72 -19.07 16.86
CA GLY A 19 68.74 -17.79 17.57
C GLY A 19 67.59 -16.78 17.48
N GLU A 20 66.39 -17.03 16.95
CA GLU A 20 65.31 -16.02 17.02
C GLU A 20 63.94 -16.65 17.31
N GLN A 21 63.43 -16.48 18.53
CA GLN A 21 61.98 -16.52 18.75
C GLN A 21 61.39 -15.36 17.94
N SER A 22 60.67 -15.69 16.88
CA SER A 22 60.13 -14.73 15.93
C SER A 22 59.17 -13.78 16.65
N VAL A 23 59.36 -12.47 16.44
CA VAL A 23 58.51 -11.37 16.96
C VAL A 23 57.02 -11.62 16.70
N PHE A 24 56.68 -12.44 15.71
CA PHE A 24 55.32 -12.86 15.41
C PHE A 24 54.69 -13.77 16.49
N ASP A 25 55.45 -14.64 17.15
CA ASP A 25 54.92 -15.55 18.17
C ASP A 25 54.59 -14.80 19.47
N THR A 26 55.44 -13.85 19.87
CA THR A 26 55.18 -12.95 21.02
C THR A 26 53.99 -12.02 20.78
N LEU A 27 53.85 -11.48 19.56
CA LEU A 27 52.68 -10.69 19.18
C LEU A 27 51.38 -11.52 19.22
N LYS A 28 51.43 -12.79 18.81
CA LYS A 28 50.28 -13.70 18.83
C LYS A 28 49.86 -14.05 20.26
N GLU A 29 50.81 -14.25 21.17
CA GLU A 29 50.53 -14.47 22.59
C GLU A 29 49.94 -13.23 23.26
N GLN A 30 50.49 -12.04 23.00
CA GLN A 30 49.93 -10.77 23.50
C GLN A 30 48.52 -10.51 22.97
N HIS A 31 48.21 -10.91 21.74
CA HIS A 31 46.85 -10.81 21.20
C HIS A 31 45.88 -11.79 21.88
N LYS A 32 46.32 -13.01 22.19
CA LYS A 32 45.50 -13.99 22.93
C LYS A 32 45.23 -13.53 24.36
N GLN A 33 46.23 -12.98 25.05
CA GLN A 33 46.09 -12.43 26.41
C GLN A 33 45.11 -11.25 26.43
N ARG A 34 45.29 -10.25 25.56
CA ARG A 34 44.35 -9.11 25.47
C ARG A 34 42.91 -9.54 25.17
N LYS A 35 42.73 -10.56 24.33
CA LYS A 35 41.39 -11.09 24.02
C LYS A 35 40.77 -11.80 25.24
N HIS A 36 41.57 -12.51 26.03
CA HIS A 36 41.11 -13.14 27.27
C HIS A 36 40.72 -12.10 28.33
N GLU A 37 41.55 -11.07 28.51
CA GLU A 37 41.26 -9.96 29.43
C GLU A 37 40.00 -9.19 29.02
N GLN A 38 39.78 -8.95 27.72
CA GLN A 38 38.56 -8.34 27.20
C GLN A 38 37.32 -9.19 27.50
N LEU A 39 37.39 -10.51 27.29
CA LEU A 39 36.28 -11.42 27.59
C LEU A 39 35.98 -11.51 29.09
N GLU A 40 37.01 -11.48 29.95
CA GLU A 40 36.83 -11.44 31.40
C GLU A 40 36.20 -10.11 31.85
N PHE A 41 36.62 -8.99 31.28
CA PHE A 41 36.05 -7.67 31.55
C PHE A 41 34.58 -7.59 31.11
N GLU A 42 34.24 -8.08 29.91
CA GLU A 42 32.87 -8.16 29.42
C GLU A 42 31.98 -9.06 30.29
N SER A 43 32.52 -10.20 30.75
CA SER A 43 31.81 -11.11 31.67
C SER A 43 31.55 -10.45 33.03
N GLN A 44 32.53 -9.74 33.59
CA GLN A 44 32.37 -9.00 34.84
C GLN A 44 31.36 -7.85 34.70
N MET A 45 31.42 -7.10 33.59
CA MET A 45 30.48 -6.00 33.32
C MET A 45 29.06 -6.52 33.14
N THR A 46 28.88 -7.64 32.44
CA THR A 46 27.57 -8.30 32.27
C THR A 46 27.00 -8.75 33.62
N ARG A 47 27.84 -9.30 34.51
CA ARG A 47 27.42 -9.69 35.87
C ARG A 47 27.02 -8.48 36.71
N GLN A 48 27.77 -7.38 36.66
CA GLN A 48 27.42 -6.14 37.38
C GLN A 48 26.10 -5.55 36.87
N ILE A 49 25.90 -5.49 35.55
CA ILE A 49 24.64 -5.02 34.95
C ILE A 49 23.47 -5.94 35.36
N ALA A 50 23.69 -7.26 35.42
CA ALA A 50 22.66 -8.20 35.86
C ALA A 50 22.31 -8.00 37.36
N GLU A 51 23.30 -7.79 38.23
CA GLU A 51 23.08 -7.50 39.65
C GLU A 51 22.36 -6.17 39.88
N GLU A 52 22.74 -5.11 39.15
CA GLU A 52 22.05 -3.82 39.21
C GLU A 52 20.61 -3.93 38.73
N ASN A 53 20.36 -4.62 37.61
CA ASN A 53 19.02 -4.88 37.12
C ASN A 53 18.18 -5.67 38.14
N GLN A 54 18.76 -6.66 38.83
CA GLN A 54 18.07 -7.38 39.89
C GLN A 54 17.75 -6.48 41.09
N LYS A 55 18.69 -5.64 41.53
CA LYS A 55 18.44 -4.67 42.62
C LYS A 55 17.36 -3.66 42.25
N GLN A 56 17.35 -3.16 41.01
CA GLN A 56 16.31 -2.26 40.51
C GLN A 56 14.93 -2.93 40.50
N ARG A 57 14.84 -4.19 40.04
CA ARG A 57 13.59 -4.96 40.07
C ARG A 57 13.06 -5.17 41.49
N LEU A 58 13.93 -5.52 42.44
CA LEU A 58 13.55 -5.69 43.84
C LEU A 58 13.12 -4.38 44.50
N ALA A 59 13.79 -3.26 44.19
CA ALA A 59 13.40 -1.94 44.68
C ALA A 59 12.04 -1.49 44.10
N TYR A 60 11.82 -1.75 42.81
CA TYR A 60 10.55 -1.48 42.14
C TYR A 60 9.39 -2.30 42.73
N GLU A 61 9.62 -3.59 43.01
CA GLU A 61 8.62 -4.46 43.62
C GLU A 61 8.25 -4.02 45.04
N LYS A 62 9.23 -3.62 45.85
CA LYS A 62 8.98 -3.04 47.19
C LYS A 62 8.17 -1.75 47.10
N LYS A 63 8.48 -0.86 46.14
CA LYS A 63 7.71 0.36 45.91
C LYS A 63 6.26 0.03 45.54
N LEU A 64 6.05 -0.92 44.63
CA LEU A 64 4.71 -1.35 44.22
C LEU A 64 3.90 -1.94 45.40
N GLN A 65 4.53 -2.68 46.30
CA GLN A 65 3.87 -3.18 47.51
C GLN A 65 3.50 -2.04 48.47
N GLN A 66 4.38 -1.06 48.63
CA GLN A 66 4.12 0.10 49.48
C GLN A 66 3.01 0.99 48.92
N ASP A 67 3.00 1.24 47.60
CA ASP A 67 1.93 1.96 46.90
C ASP A 67 0.58 1.22 47.07
N LYS A 68 0.56 -0.12 47.00
CA LYS A 68 -0.65 -0.91 47.27
C LYS A 68 -1.13 -0.77 48.71
N ILE A 69 -0.23 -0.79 49.70
CA ILE A 69 -0.58 -0.61 51.12
C ILE A 69 -1.12 0.79 51.37
N GLU A 70 -0.50 1.81 50.77
CA GLU A 70 -0.95 3.19 50.87
C GLU A 70 -2.33 3.39 50.23
N LEU A 71 -2.57 2.81 49.04
CA LEU A 71 -3.89 2.82 48.40
C LEU A 71 -4.95 2.11 49.26
N LEU A 72 -4.63 0.97 49.85
CA LEU A 72 -5.55 0.27 50.75
C LEU A 72 -5.84 1.12 52.00
N LYS A 73 -4.83 1.79 52.56
CA LYS A 73 -4.99 2.70 53.70
C LYS A 73 -5.80 3.94 53.33
N MET A 74 -5.57 4.54 52.15
CA MET A 74 -6.38 5.65 51.64
C MET A 74 -7.82 5.23 51.37
N LYS A 75 -8.03 4.01 50.87
CA LYS A 75 -9.36 3.42 50.68
C LYS A 75 -10.06 3.24 52.02
N GLN A 76 -9.36 2.70 53.03
CA GLN A 76 -9.90 2.50 54.38
C GLN A 76 -10.18 3.82 55.10
N ASN A 77 -9.25 4.79 55.07
CA ASN A 77 -9.47 6.13 55.59
C ASN A 77 -10.63 6.83 54.87
N LYS A 78 -10.77 6.66 53.54
CA LYS A 78 -11.97 7.16 52.82
C LYS A 78 -13.25 6.48 53.29
N PHE A 79 -13.21 5.21 53.67
CA PHE A 79 -14.39 4.54 54.26
C PHE A 79 -14.68 5.08 55.67
N ASP A 80 -13.67 5.33 56.50
CA ASP A 80 -13.85 5.87 57.85
C ASP A 80 -14.31 7.35 57.86
N ASP A 81 -13.77 8.18 56.95
CA ASP A 81 -14.23 9.57 56.76
C ASP A 81 -15.67 9.63 56.23
N ASN A 82 -16.07 8.64 55.40
CA ASN A 82 -17.43 8.55 54.89
C ASN A 82 -18.41 7.98 55.94
N ASN A 83 -17.93 7.16 56.89
CA ASN A 83 -18.77 6.58 57.94
C ASN A 83 -19.12 7.59 59.06
N ASN A 84 -18.34 8.66 59.23
CA ASN A 84 -18.65 9.74 60.19
C ASN A 84 -19.52 10.88 59.62
N ASN A 85 -19.81 10.87 58.31
CA ASN A 85 -20.72 11.82 57.66
C ASN A 85 -21.91 11.16 56.95
N SER A 86 -22.15 9.87 57.20
CA SER A 86 -23.28 9.14 56.64
C SER A 86 -24.15 8.59 57.76
N SER A 87 -24.75 9.50 58.54
CA SER A 87 -26.06 9.18 59.11
C SER A 87 -27.00 8.92 57.94
N GLU A 88 -27.32 7.65 57.73
CA GLU A 88 -28.34 7.16 56.81
C GLU A 88 -29.69 7.83 57.13
N GLU A 89 -29.96 8.97 56.52
CA GLU A 89 -31.30 9.22 56.01
C GLU A 89 -31.39 8.48 54.68
N GLN A 90 -31.95 7.28 54.74
CA GLN A 90 -32.55 6.65 53.57
C GLN A 90 -33.68 7.59 53.11
N GLU A 91 -33.36 8.59 52.28
CA GLU A 91 -34.37 9.25 51.48
C GLU A 91 -34.95 8.18 50.56
N GLU A 92 -36.18 7.80 50.90
CA GLU A 92 -37.05 6.89 50.19
C GLU A 92 -36.83 7.05 48.68
N ALA A 93 -36.61 5.93 47.99
CA ALA A 93 -36.56 5.89 46.55
C ALA A 93 -37.92 6.35 46.00
N VAL A 94 -38.09 7.67 45.84
CA VAL A 94 -39.22 8.26 45.15
C VAL A 94 -39.21 7.62 43.78
N GLU A 95 -40.24 6.83 43.47
CA GLU A 95 -40.44 6.26 42.15
C GLU A 95 -40.59 7.41 41.16
N ARG A 96 -39.47 7.88 40.63
CA ARG A 96 -39.45 8.94 39.63
C ARG A 96 -40.15 8.39 38.40
N THR A 97 -41.31 8.97 38.11
CA THR A 97 -42.12 8.69 36.92
C THR A 97 -41.23 8.82 35.69
N ILE A 98 -41.49 7.99 34.68
CA ILE A 98 -40.64 7.83 33.47
C ILE A 98 -40.23 9.18 32.85
N GLY A 99 -41.12 10.18 32.86
CA GLY A 99 -40.82 11.55 32.38
C GLY A 99 -39.75 12.31 33.18
N GLN A 100 -39.69 12.15 34.52
CA GLN A 100 -38.66 12.76 35.36
C GLN A 100 -37.29 12.08 35.20
N LYS A 101 -37.27 10.79 34.86
CA LYS A 101 -36.03 10.07 34.52
C LYS A 101 -35.48 10.53 33.17
N ILE A 102 -36.35 10.76 32.20
CA ILE A 102 -35.98 11.26 30.87
C ILE A 102 -35.43 12.70 30.96
N SER A 103 -36.06 13.59 31.72
CA SER A 103 -35.57 14.96 31.88
C SER A 103 -34.23 15.01 32.62
N SER A 104 -34.04 14.18 33.65
CA SER A 104 -32.77 14.04 34.36
C SER A 104 -31.68 13.42 33.48
N PHE A 105 -32.04 12.49 32.59
CA PHE A 105 -31.12 11.88 31.62
C PHE A 105 -30.62 12.92 30.60
N PHE A 106 -31.53 13.70 30.00
CA PHE A 106 -31.15 14.80 29.12
C PHE A 106 -30.34 15.88 29.85
N TYR A 107 -30.61 16.13 31.14
CA TYR A 107 -29.89 17.12 31.93
C TYR A 107 -28.46 16.70 32.28
N LEU A 108 -28.25 15.43 32.65
CA LEU A 108 -26.94 14.88 33.00
C LEU A 108 -26.07 14.62 31.75
N ASN A 109 -26.70 14.20 30.65
CA ASN A 109 -26.03 13.77 29.43
C ASN A 109 -26.01 14.84 28.33
N LYS A 110 -26.25 16.14 28.62
CA LYS A 110 -26.32 17.20 27.59
C LYS A 110 -25.14 17.19 26.61
N TRP A 111 -23.93 17.01 27.14
CA TRP A 111 -22.70 16.94 26.34
C TRP A 111 -22.60 15.66 25.52
N TRP A 112 -22.95 14.51 26.11
CA TRP A 112 -22.98 13.22 25.41
C TRP A 112 -24.06 13.17 24.32
N LEU A 113 -25.20 13.81 24.56
CA LEU A 113 -26.29 13.92 23.59
C LEU A 113 -25.90 14.83 22.42
N GLY A 114 -25.23 15.95 22.69
CA GLY A 114 -24.69 16.82 21.64
C GLY A 114 -23.64 16.09 20.78
N LEU A 115 -22.76 15.33 21.41
CA LEU A 115 -21.76 14.51 20.72
C LEU A 115 -22.42 13.40 19.87
N PHE A 116 -23.40 12.70 20.43
CA PHE A 116 -24.16 11.68 19.71
C PHE A 116 -24.93 12.27 18.53
N ALA A 117 -25.57 13.44 18.71
CA ALA A 117 -26.26 14.14 17.65
C ALA A 117 -25.32 14.55 16.51
N MET A 118 -24.11 15.01 16.84
CA MET A 118 -23.07 15.30 15.85
C MET A 118 -22.64 14.03 15.09
N PHE A 119 -22.38 12.93 15.79
CA PHE A 119 -22.05 11.66 15.14
C PHE A 119 -23.20 11.12 14.29
N ALA A 120 -24.44 11.25 14.74
CA ALA A 120 -25.61 10.84 13.97
C ALA A 120 -25.77 11.69 12.70
N LEU A 121 -25.49 13.00 12.77
CA LEU A 121 -25.47 13.87 11.58
C LEU A 121 -24.35 13.48 10.61
N ILE A 122 -23.14 13.24 11.10
CA ILE A 122 -22.01 12.80 10.25
C ILE A 122 -22.32 11.44 9.63
N ALA A 123 -22.80 10.48 10.41
CA ALA A 123 -23.19 9.16 9.91
C ALA A 123 -24.31 9.26 8.88
N GLY A 124 -25.33 10.08 9.14
CA GLY A 124 -26.40 10.34 8.19
C GLY A 124 -25.90 10.98 6.90
N PHE A 125 -24.98 11.95 7.01
CA PHE A 125 -24.33 12.56 5.86
C PHE A 125 -23.49 11.55 5.06
N LEU A 126 -22.71 10.69 5.73
CA LEU A 126 -21.91 9.66 5.07
C LEU A 126 -22.78 8.59 4.41
N ILE A 127 -23.90 8.19 5.02
CA ILE A 127 -24.85 7.25 4.42
C ILE A 127 -25.52 7.90 3.20
N TYR A 128 -25.91 9.17 3.30
CA TYR A 128 -26.48 9.90 2.17
C TYR A 128 -25.46 10.05 1.04
N ASP A 129 -24.23 10.45 1.36
CA ASP A 129 -23.14 10.56 0.39
C ASP A 129 -22.86 9.22 -0.27
N PHE A 130 -22.72 8.14 0.49
CA PHE A 130 -22.53 6.79 -0.03
C PHE A 130 -23.70 6.31 -0.90
N ALA A 131 -24.94 6.56 -0.49
CA ALA A 131 -26.14 6.15 -1.23
C ALA A 131 -26.42 7.01 -2.47
N THR A 132 -25.90 8.25 -2.52
CA THR A 132 -26.05 9.16 -3.66
C THR A 132 -24.80 9.24 -4.53
N LYS A 133 -23.72 8.58 -4.12
CA LYS A 133 -22.48 8.48 -4.88
C LYS A 133 -22.80 7.77 -6.20
N LYS A 134 -22.71 8.52 -7.29
CA LYS A 134 -22.77 7.97 -8.64
C LYS A 134 -21.50 7.17 -8.85
N ASN A 135 -21.62 5.85 -8.89
CA ASN A 135 -20.52 5.00 -9.33
C ASN A 135 -20.72 4.80 -10.84
N PRO A 136 -19.70 5.00 -11.67
CA PRO A 136 -19.84 4.75 -13.10
C PRO A 136 -20.06 3.25 -13.35
N ASP A 137 -20.88 2.91 -14.36
CA ASP A 137 -21.17 1.52 -14.74
C ASP A 137 -19.96 0.82 -15.38
N THR A 138 -19.14 1.61 -16.07
CA THR A 138 -17.92 1.13 -16.70
C THR A 138 -16.93 2.28 -16.71
N VAL A 139 -15.72 2.04 -16.21
CA VAL A 139 -14.61 2.98 -16.33
C VAL A 139 -13.68 2.50 -17.44
N ILE A 140 -13.40 3.38 -18.38
CA ILE A 140 -12.46 3.12 -19.47
C ILE A 140 -11.26 3.99 -19.24
N LEU A 141 -10.08 3.36 -19.16
CA LEU A 141 -8.86 4.14 -19.05
C LEU A 141 -8.35 4.51 -20.44
N PHE A 142 -8.15 5.80 -20.64
CA PHE A 142 -7.65 6.36 -21.89
C PHE A 142 -6.25 6.93 -21.65
N PHE A 143 -5.24 6.25 -22.17
CA PHE A 143 -3.82 6.53 -21.94
C PHE A 143 -3.11 6.86 -23.24
N TYR A 144 -3.36 8.05 -23.74
CA TYR A 144 -2.75 8.55 -24.97
C TYR A 144 -2.84 10.06 -24.96
N GLU A 145 -1.71 10.74 -25.08
CA GLU A 145 -1.68 12.18 -25.27
C GLU A 145 -2.22 12.53 -26.65
N ASN A 146 -3.48 12.97 -26.70
CA ASN A 146 -4.10 13.53 -27.90
C ASN A 146 -5.08 14.62 -27.48
N ASP A 147 -4.61 15.87 -27.54
CA ASP A 147 -5.38 17.05 -27.14
C ASP A 147 -6.63 17.27 -28.00
N ASP A 148 -6.66 16.70 -29.21
CA ASP A 148 -7.74 16.89 -30.18
C ASP A 148 -8.87 15.84 -30.03
N MET A 149 -8.66 14.79 -29.24
CA MET A 149 -9.69 13.79 -28.96
C MET A 149 -10.62 14.25 -27.82
N ASP A 150 -11.87 14.53 -28.16
CA ASP A 150 -12.87 14.95 -27.18
C ASP A 150 -13.32 13.78 -26.29
N LYS A 151 -13.03 13.91 -25.00
CA LYS A 151 -13.39 12.95 -23.95
C LYS A 151 -14.89 12.79 -23.81
N LEU A 152 -15.65 13.88 -24.00
CA LEU A 152 -17.11 13.83 -23.95
C LEU A 152 -17.66 13.04 -25.14
N ALA A 153 -17.09 13.24 -26.33
CA ALA A 153 -17.49 12.48 -27.51
C ALA A 153 -17.18 10.98 -27.37
N LEU A 154 -16.04 10.62 -26.76
CA LEU A 154 -15.72 9.23 -26.47
C LEU A 154 -16.70 8.62 -25.44
N ARG A 155 -17.03 9.36 -24.38
CA ARG A 155 -18.02 8.94 -23.39
C ARG A 155 -19.40 8.73 -24.02
N ASP A 156 -19.85 9.70 -24.83
CA ASP A 156 -21.15 9.67 -25.51
C ASP A 156 -21.24 8.54 -26.53
N TYR A 157 -20.12 8.19 -27.18
CA TYR A 157 -20.04 7.04 -28.07
C TYR A 157 -20.19 5.70 -27.32
N ILE A 158 -19.69 5.63 -26.08
CA ILE A 158 -19.64 4.39 -25.30
C ILE A 158 -20.92 4.16 -24.50
N GLU A 159 -21.59 5.23 -24.07
CA GLU A 159 -22.82 5.21 -23.27
C GLU A 159 -23.89 4.21 -23.79
N PRO A 160 -24.17 4.12 -25.11
CA PRO A 160 -25.15 3.16 -25.64
C PRO A 160 -24.76 1.69 -25.50
N PHE A 161 -23.48 1.39 -25.26
CA PHE A 161 -22.98 0.02 -25.13
C PHE A 161 -22.98 -0.48 -23.68
N CYS A 162 -23.10 0.42 -22.70
CA CYS A 162 -23.18 0.09 -21.29
C CYS A 162 -24.61 -0.33 -20.88
N GLU A 163 -24.70 -1.18 -19.85
CA GLU A 163 -25.94 -1.44 -19.13
C GLU A 163 -25.83 -0.84 -17.73
N ASP A 164 -26.95 -0.82 -17.01
CA ASP A 164 -27.00 -0.45 -15.58
C ASP A 164 -26.41 -1.61 -14.76
N PHE A 165 -25.08 -1.69 -14.71
CA PHE A 165 -24.37 -2.79 -14.04
C PHE A 165 -24.38 -2.62 -12.51
N ASN A 166 -24.58 -1.39 -12.04
CA ASN A 166 -24.58 -1.06 -10.62
C ASN A 166 -26.00 -1.00 -10.00
N ASP A 167 -27.05 -1.24 -10.80
CA ASP A 167 -28.47 -1.16 -10.43
C ASP A 167 -28.88 0.20 -9.84
N ASP A 168 -28.22 1.31 -10.23
CA ASP A 168 -28.49 2.67 -9.74
C ASP A 168 -29.53 3.44 -10.57
N GLY A 169 -30.01 2.81 -11.66
CA GLY A 169 -31.01 3.35 -12.58
C GLY A 169 -30.47 4.38 -13.56
N LYS A 170 -29.15 4.55 -13.66
CA LYS A 170 -28.48 5.42 -14.63
C LYS A 170 -27.41 4.60 -15.36
N ILE A 171 -27.18 4.97 -16.62
CA ILE A 171 -26.13 4.38 -17.44
C ILE A 171 -25.15 5.50 -17.73
N ILE A 172 -24.06 5.56 -16.98
CA ILE A 172 -23.05 6.62 -17.13
C ILE A 172 -21.68 5.95 -17.16
N PRO A 173 -21.09 5.73 -18.35
CA PRO A 173 -19.69 5.37 -18.42
C PRO A 173 -18.82 6.56 -18.01
N ASP A 174 -17.67 6.26 -17.42
CA ASP A 174 -16.62 7.26 -17.16
C ASP A 174 -15.38 6.95 -17.99
N VAL A 175 -14.75 8.01 -18.48
CA VAL A 175 -13.54 7.93 -19.30
C VAL A 175 -12.43 8.61 -18.53
N TYR A 176 -11.57 7.81 -17.91
CA TYR A 176 -10.46 8.31 -17.13
C TYR A 176 -9.24 8.56 -18.02
N TYR A 177 -9.02 9.83 -18.35
CA TYR A 177 -7.95 10.27 -19.22
C TYR A 177 -6.65 10.52 -18.46
N ILE A 178 -5.57 9.83 -18.84
CA ILE A 178 -4.20 10.13 -18.40
C ILE A 178 -3.35 10.43 -19.65
N PRO A 179 -2.82 11.67 -19.80
CA PRO A 179 -2.01 12.05 -20.96
C PRO A 179 -0.59 11.47 -20.85
N TYR A 180 -0.46 10.17 -21.12
CA TYR A 180 0.83 9.50 -21.11
C TYR A 180 1.58 9.77 -22.41
N THR A 181 2.78 10.33 -22.29
CA THR A 181 3.57 10.81 -23.44
C THR A 181 4.62 9.78 -23.88
N GLY A 182 5.05 8.92 -22.97
CA GLY A 182 6.18 8.00 -23.13
C GLY A 182 7.55 8.68 -22.91
N ASP A 183 7.55 9.93 -22.44
CA ASP A 183 8.75 10.68 -22.06
C ASP A 183 8.86 10.66 -20.53
N ASP A 184 9.78 9.84 -20.01
CA ASP A 184 10.00 9.65 -18.58
C ASP A 184 10.12 10.97 -17.80
N ALA A 185 10.78 11.98 -18.35
CA ALA A 185 10.96 13.25 -17.65
C ALA A 185 9.64 14.02 -17.53
N LYS A 186 8.84 14.05 -18.61
CA LYS A 186 7.54 14.72 -18.62
C LYS A 186 6.51 13.97 -17.79
N ASP A 187 6.43 12.66 -17.97
CA ASP A 187 5.44 11.81 -17.29
C ASP A 187 5.73 11.73 -15.79
N TYR A 188 7.00 11.72 -15.38
CA TYR A 188 7.39 11.84 -13.98
C TYR A 188 7.03 13.23 -13.40
N SER A 189 7.34 14.31 -14.12
CA SER A 189 7.06 15.67 -13.64
C SER A 189 5.56 15.96 -13.47
N SER A 190 4.71 15.33 -14.28
CA SER A 190 3.25 15.46 -14.25
C SER A 190 2.56 14.45 -13.32
N GLY A 191 3.31 13.47 -12.80
CA GLY A 191 2.77 12.38 -11.98
C GLY A 191 1.90 11.39 -12.76
N THR A 192 1.93 11.45 -14.10
CA THR A 192 1.14 10.62 -15.02
C THR A 192 1.44 9.14 -14.83
N SER A 193 2.72 8.75 -14.73
CA SER A 193 3.11 7.35 -14.50
C SER A 193 2.58 6.82 -13.16
N THR A 194 2.61 7.64 -12.11
CA THR A 194 2.09 7.27 -10.78
C THR A 194 0.57 7.08 -10.81
N LYS A 195 -0.17 7.97 -11.48
CA LYS A 195 -1.63 7.83 -11.65
C LYS A 195 -1.98 6.57 -12.43
N LEU A 196 -1.32 6.35 -13.56
CA LEU A 196 -1.49 5.16 -14.39
C LEU A 196 -1.25 3.88 -13.58
N MET A 197 -0.13 3.82 -12.88
CA MET A 197 0.20 2.67 -12.04
C MET A 197 -0.80 2.47 -10.90
N ALA A 198 -1.34 3.55 -10.33
CA ALA A 198 -2.37 3.45 -9.30
C ALA A 198 -3.69 2.87 -9.85
N GLU A 199 -4.18 3.37 -10.98
CA GLU A 199 -5.42 2.84 -11.56
C GLU A 199 -5.27 1.38 -12.00
N MET A 200 -4.09 0.98 -12.46
CA MET A 200 -3.83 -0.42 -12.81
C MET A 200 -3.88 -1.39 -11.61
N GLN A 201 -3.97 -0.89 -10.37
CA GLN A 201 -4.11 -1.68 -9.15
C GLN A 201 -5.56 -1.76 -8.62
N THR A 202 -6.52 -1.11 -9.28
CA THR A 202 -7.96 -1.16 -8.94
C THR A 202 -8.71 -2.13 -9.88
N ASP A 203 -9.95 -2.46 -9.53
CA ASP A 203 -10.91 -3.23 -10.33
C ASP A 203 -11.88 -2.37 -11.16
N GLU A 204 -11.91 -1.07 -10.93
CA GLU A 204 -12.92 -0.18 -11.52
C GLU A 204 -12.81 -0.12 -13.05
N ALA A 205 -11.60 -0.18 -13.58
CA ALA A 205 -11.35 0.12 -14.98
C ALA A 205 -10.65 -1.04 -15.70
N MET A 206 -11.45 -1.86 -16.41
CA MET A 206 -10.98 -3.07 -17.09
C MET A 206 -10.64 -2.86 -18.56
N ILE A 207 -11.33 -1.93 -19.24
CA ILE A 207 -11.07 -1.59 -20.64
C ILE A 207 -9.98 -0.51 -20.69
N VAL A 208 -8.97 -0.73 -21.51
CA VAL A 208 -7.82 0.17 -21.68
C VAL A 208 -7.72 0.58 -23.13
N ILE A 209 -7.60 1.89 -23.40
CA ILE A 209 -7.27 2.43 -24.71
C ILE A 209 -5.90 3.09 -24.61
N CYS A 210 -4.92 2.56 -25.34
CA CYS A 210 -3.54 3.05 -25.28
C CYS A 210 -2.80 2.81 -26.58
N ASN A 211 -1.62 3.42 -26.70
CA ASN A 211 -0.68 3.15 -27.78
C ASN A 211 0.49 2.28 -27.30
N LYS A 212 1.41 1.90 -28.21
CA LYS A 212 2.55 1.04 -27.85
C LYS A 212 3.52 1.68 -26.87
N LYS A 213 3.54 3.01 -26.74
CA LYS A 213 4.39 3.68 -25.75
C LYS A 213 4.01 3.29 -24.31
N CYS A 214 2.75 2.89 -24.10
CA CYS A 214 2.27 2.46 -22.79
C CYS A 214 2.63 0.99 -22.47
N ASP A 215 3.15 0.22 -23.43
CA ASP A 215 3.38 -1.22 -23.27
C ASP A 215 4.40 -1.51 -22.15
N ASP A 216 5.39 -0.63 -21.95
CA ASP A 216 6.38 -0.78 -20.89
C ASP A 216 5.76 -0.64 -19.48
N VAL A 217 4.69 0.16 -19.35
CA VAL A 217 4.01 0.38 -18.05
C VAL A 217 2.90 -0.64 -17.84
N ILE A 218 2.10 -0.90 -18.88
CA ILE A 218 0.96 -1.82 -18.81
C ILE A 218 1.42 -3.27 -18.83
N SER A 219 2.53 -3.58 -19.50
CA SER A 219 2.99 -4.94 -19.77
C SER A 219 1.86 -5.85 -20.29
N PRO A 220 1.36 -5.61 -21.53
CA PRO A 220 0.18 -6.27 -22.11
C PRO A 220 0.17 -7.79 -21.98
N GLU A 221 1.33 -8.44 -22.10
CA GLU A 221 1.46 -9.89 -22.02
C GLU A 221 1.01 -10.48 -20.68
N TYR A 222 1.26 -9.77 -19.58
CA TYR A 222 0.86 -10.19 -18.24
C TYR A 222 -0.51 -9.68 -17.87
N ASN A 223 -0.85 -8.44 -18.24
CA ASN A 223 -2.01 -7.74 -17.71
C ASN A 223 -3.23 -7.71 -18.64
N LEU A 224 -3.11 -8.02 -19.93
CA LEU A 224 -4.23 -7.96 -20.88
C LEU A 224 -4.59 -9.34 -21.44
N VAL A 225 -5.88 -9.57 -21.71
CA VAL A 225 -6.39 -10.82 -22.31
C VAL A 225 -5.92 -10.92 -23.76
N ASN A 226 -5.62 -12.15 -24.20
CA ASN A 226 -5.34 -12.41 -25.61
C ASN A 226 -6.63 -12.33 -26.42
N LEU A 227 -6.82 -11.24 -27.14
CA LEU A 227 -8.02 -11.01 -27.95
C LEU A 227 -8.06 -11.88 -29.20
N GLU A 228 -6.93 -12.43 -29.67
CA GLU A 228 -6.93 -13.40 -30.79
C GLU A 228 -7.68 -14.68 -30.45
N GLU A 229 -7.74 -15.06 -29.17
CA GLU A 229 -8.52 -16.23 -28.73
C GLU A 229 -10.03 -15.94 -28.70
N LEU A 230 -10.41 -14.68 -28.48
CA LEU A 230 -11.80 -14.25 -28.40
C LEU A 230 -12.38 -13.87 -29.78
N TYR A 231 -11.55 -13.29 -30.64
CA TYR A 231 -11.92 -12.74 -31.95
C TYR A 231 -10.94 -13.19 -33.06
N PRO A 232 -10.79 -14.50 -33.31
CA PRO A 232 -9.78 -15.04 -34.21
C PRO A 232 -9.93 -14.58 -35.67
N ASP A 233 -11.14 -14.25 -36.09
CA ASP A 233 -11.46 -13.85 -37.47
C ASP A 233 -11.39 -12.32 -37.68
N ASN A 234 -11.08 -11.53 -36.64
CA ASN A 234 -11.06 -10.08 -36.74
C ASN A 234 -9.67 -9.56 -37.19
N PRO A 235 -9.55 -8.93 -38.38
CA PRO A 235 -8.26 -8.47 -38.92
C PRO A 235 -7.63 -7.31 -38.13
N ASN A 236 -8.43 -6.59 -37.35
CA ASN A 236 -7.98 -5.49 -36.50
C ASN A 236 -7.48 -5.97 -35.13
N VAL A 237 -7.67 -7.25 -34.80
CA VAL A 237 -7.15 -7.84 -33.56
C VAL A 237 -5.74 -8.37 -33.78
N LYS A 238 -4.80 -7.96 -32.92
CA LYS A 238 -3.44 -8.52 -32.87
C LYS A 238 -3.06 -8.73 -31.41
N LYS A 239 -2.84 -9.99 -31.04
CA LYS A 239 -2.59 -10.46 -29.67
C LYS A 239 -3.54 -9.85 -28.65
N TYR A 240 -3.07 -8.88 -27.88
CA TYR A 240 -3.76 -8.31 -26.71
C TYR A 240 -4.60 -7.07 -27.04
N GLY A 241 -4.61 -6.61 -28.29
CA GLY A 241 -5.22 -5.34 -28.66
C GLY A 241 -6.06 -5.40 -29.95
N PHE A 242 -7.18 -4.68 -29.94
CA PHE A 242 -7.98 -4.33 -31.10
C PHE A 242 -7.56 -2.95 -31.62
N TYR A 243 -6.93 -2.89 -32.79
CA TYR A 243 -6.30 -1.69 -33.33
C TYR A 243 -7.29 -0.78 -34.07
N LEU A 244 -7.27 0.52 -33.73
CA LEU A 244 -8.32 1.47 -34.11
C LEU A 244 -8.13 2.17 -35.45
N LYS A 245 -6.91 2.25 -35.98
CA LYS A 245 -6.60 3.03 -37.19
C LYS A 245 -7.50 2.74 -38.39
N ASP A 246 -7.71 1.45 -38.70
CA ASP A 246 -8.46 1.03 -39.90
C ASP A 246 -9.95 0.78 -39.59
N THR A 247 -10.47 1.39 -38.52
CA THR A 247 -11.87 1.24 -38.07
C THR A 247 -12.64 2.55 -38.23
N LYS A 248 -13.96 2.50 -38.01
CA LYS A 248 -14.82 3.69 -38.00
C LYS A 248 -14.69 4.54 -36.72
N PHE A 249 -13.73 4.24 -35.85
CA PHE A 249 -13.61 4.87 -34.54
C PHE A 249 -13.53 6.39 -34.63
N ALA A 250 -12.64 6.93 -35.46
CA ALA A 250 -12.46 8.38 -35.63
C ALA A 250 -13.76 9.08 -36.06
N GLU A 251 -14.50 8.50 -37.02
CA GLU A 251 -15.78 9.03 -37.49
C GLU A 251 -16.83 9.02 -36.37
N LYS A 252 -16.91 7.93 -35.60
CA LYS A 252 -17.89 7.74 -34.52
C LYS A 252 -17.73 8.73 -33.38
N ILE A 253 -16.49 9.09 -33.03
CA ILE A 253 -16.20 10.07 -31.98
C ILE A 253 -16.07 11.51 -32.52
N GLY A 254 -16.34 11.73 -33.82
CA GLY A 254 -16.23 13.04 -34.45
C GLY A 254 -14.79 13.58 -34.53
N TYR A 255 -13.79 12.71 -34.45
CA TYR A 255 -12.38 13.07 -34.53
C TYR A 255 -11.96 13.28 -35.99
N SER A 256 -11.54 14.51 -36.32
CA SER A 256 -11.10 14.87 -37.67
C SER A 256 -9.65 14.48 -37.99
N GLY A 257 -8.89 14.05 -36.98
CA GLY A 257 -7.51 13.61 -37.14
C GLY A 257 -7.40 12.16 -37.64
N THR A 258 -6.16 11.70 -37.82
CA THR A 258 -5.89 10.28 -38.09
C THR A 258 -5.53 9.60 -36.78
N VAL A 259 -6.15 8.45 -36.50
CA VAL A 259 -5.78 7.63 -35.34
C VAL A 259 -4.46 6.93 -35.64
N ASP A 260 -3.51 7.02 -34.72
CA ASP A 260 -2.18 6.41 -34.87
C ASP A 260 -2.29 4.88 -35.04
N ASP A 261 -1.40 4.30 -35.85
CA ASP A 261 -1.36 2.87 -36.20
C ASP A 261 -1.25 1.93 -35.01
N ASP A 262 -0.73 2.43 -33.90
CA ASP A 262 -0.41 1.66 -32.71
C ASP A 262 -1.41 1.87 -31.57
N VAL A 263 -2.48 2.64 -31.79
CA VAL A 263 -3.57 2.81 -30.82
C VAL A 263 -4.48 1.58 -30.85
N TYR A 264 -4.68 0.98 -29.68
CA TYR A 264 -5.48 -0.21 -29.50
C TYR A 264 -6.40 -0.13 -28.28
N ILE A 265 -7.47 -0.93 -28.31
CA ILE A 265 -8.31 -1.24 -27.16
C ILE A 265 -7.91 -2.63 -26.64
N GLY A 266 -7.62 -2.73 -25.34
CA GLY A 266 -7.38 -3.97 -24.63
C GLY A 266 -8.33 -4.15 -23.45
N ILE A 267 -8.38 -5.35 -22.90
CA ILE A 267 -9.10 -5.64 -21.66
C ILE A 267 -8.18 -6.36 -20.69
N ARG A 268 -8.20 -5.91 -19.43
CA ARG A 268 -7.36 -6.45 -18.37
C ARG A 268 -7.74 -7.89 -18.03
N LYS A 269 -6.72 -8.70 -17.70
CA LYS A 269 -6.88 -10.04 -17.13
C LYS A 269 -7.29 -9.91 -15.66
N PRO A 270 -8.32 -10.64 -15.20
CA PRO A 270 -8.64 -10.73 -13.79
C PRO A 270 -7.48 -11.36 -12.99
N ALA A 271 -6.96 -10.63 -12.01
CA ALA A 271 -5.88 -11.08 -11.14
C ALA A 271 -5.96 -10.36 -9.79
N ASP A 272 -5.28 -10.88 -8.77
CA ASP A 272 -5.14 -10.18 -7.50
C ASP A 272 -4.24 -8.95 -7.66
N MET A 273 -4.75 -7.78 -7.26
CA MET A 273 -4.06 -6.50 -7.28
C MET A 273 -3.87 -5.97 -5.85
N ALA A 274 -3.13 -4.87 -5.70
CA ALA A 274 -2.92 -4.28 -4.38
C ALA A 274 -4.22 -3.79 -3.71
N TRP A 275 -5.21 -3.35 -4.50
CA TRP A 275 -6.44 -2.76 -4.00
C TRP A 275 -7.72 -3.45 -4.48
N ALA A 276 -7.59 -4.55 -5.23
CA ALA A 276 -8.71 -5.34 -5.72
C ALA A 276 -8.43 -6.83 -5.66
N SER A 277 -9.46 -7.62 -5.33
CA SER A 277 -9.36 -9.08 -5.35
C SER A 277 -9.62 -9.62 -6.75
N GLN A 278 -9.09 -10.81 -7.06
CA GLN A 278 -9.38 -11.49 -8.32
C GLN A 278 -10.90 -11.66 -8.55
N LYS A 279 -11.68 -11.86 -7.49
CA LYS A 279 -13.14 -12.02 -7.59
C LYS A 279 -13.82 -10.74 -8.05
N ASP A 280 -13.44 -9.60 -7.50
CA ASP A 280 -14.04 -8.31 -7.83
C ASP A 280 -13.61 -7.88 -9.25
N MET A 281 -12.34 -8.10 -9.59
CA MET A 281 -11.81 -7.97 -10.95
C MET A 281 -12.55 -8.86 -11.97
N GLN A 282 -12.91 -10.10 -11.59
CA GLN A 282 -13.68 -10.99 -12.48
C GLN A 282 -15.08 -10.45 -12.73
N LYS A 283 -15.75 -9.91 -11.69
CA LYS A 283 -17.06 -9.28 -11.85
C LYS A 283 -16.98 -8.10 -12.83
N ALA A 284 -16.02 -7.20 -12.63
CA ALA A 284 -15.80 -6.04 -13.51
C ALA A 284 -15.43 -6.47 -14.94
N TYR A 285 -14.69 -7.58 -15.10
CA TYR A 285 -14.38 -8.16 -16.39
C TYR A 285 -15.62 -8.67 -17.13
N ASP A 286 -16.50 -9.41 -16.43
CA ASP A 286 -17.70 -9.99 -17.01
C ASP A 286 -18.67 -8.90 -17.53
N GLU A 287 -18.70 -7.74 -16.86
CA GLU A 287 -19.45 -6.55 -17.29
C GLU A 287 -18.74 -5.85 -18.47
N SER A 288 -17.43 -5.62 -18.35
CA SER A 288 -16.64 -4.89 -19.34
C SER A 288 -16.46 -5.62 -20.67
N ILE A 289 -16.43 -6.96 -20.66
CA ILE A 289 -16.28 -7.74 -21.90
C ILE A 289 -17.53 -7.61 -22.79
N ILE A 290 -18.71 -7.42 -22.20
CA ILE A 290 -19.96 -7.16 -22.93
C ILE A 290 -19.86 -5.82 -23.67
N VAL A 291 -19.36 -4.80 -22.98
CA VAL A 291 -19.13 -3.47 -23.57
C VAL A 291 -18.09 -3.55 -24.69
N LEU A 292 -16.97 -4.25 -24.47
CA LEU A 292 -15.93 -4.43 -25.48
C LEU A 292 -16.45 -5.15 -26.73
N ASP A 293 -17.21 -6.23 -26.56
CA ASP A 293 -17.79 -6.98 -27.68
C ASP A 293 -18.72 -6.10 -28.54
N ARG A 294 -19.51 -5.24 -27.90
CA ARG A 294 -20.37 -4.26 -28.59
C ARG A 294 -19.55 -3.22 -29.36
N ILE A 295 -18.49 -2.69 -28.75
CA ILE A 295 -17.58 -1.74 -29.39
C ILE A 295 -16.92 -2.38 -30.63
N ILE A 296 -16.37 -3.58 -30.50
CA ILE A 296 -15.69 -4.27 -31.61
C ILE A 296 -16.68 -4.54 -32.76
N LYS A 297 -17.91 -4.95 -32.46
CA LYS A 297 -18.96 -5.19 -33.45
C LYS A 297 -19.44 -3.93 -34.16
N ASP A 298 -19.45 -2.78 -33.51
CA ASP A 298 -19.83 -1.51 -34.15
C ASP A 298 -18.69 -0.96 -35.03
N LEU A 299 -17.44 -1.25 -34.67
CA LEU A 299 -16.24 -0.77 -35.35
C LEU A 299 -15.78 -1.63 -36.53
N THR A 300 -16.23 -2.89 -36.61
CA THR A 300 -15.93 -3.85 -37.69
C THR A 300 -17.08 -3.90 -38.70
#